data_AF-A0A0X6ZWI7-F1
#
_entry.id   AF-A0A0X6ZWI7-F1
#
_cell.length_a   1.000
_cell.length_b   1.000
_cell.length_c   1.000
_cell.angle_alpha   90.00
_cell.angle_beta   90.00
_cell.angle_gamma   90.00
#
_symmetry.space_group_name_H-M   'P 1'
#
loop_
_entity.id
_entity.type
_entity.pdbx_description
1 polymer ?
#
loop_
_entity_poly.entity_id
_entity_poly.type
_entity_poly.pdbx_seq_one_letter_code
_entity_poly.pdbx_strand_id
1 'polypeptide(L)'
;MPVFSRRRLQQMLDDLSAYLDQEKARDLVQRLESKKVDQALPGEMELAMLWAISNTGDIVIEPEWWGDNRRPDAVSETIVLGTQVAVEIAAATDNSISPEEAMDRVALSIAEFCNRLSKGAGHHFYFRFGETTKRLEGRSFRQVLAPSDFQLSEELGKRLREWVREDRFKSEKITLSEPGLWVEVEWKSYRQIRYHNIWTSLPPQAYSLEENPLFALLRRKADQLRAATTGTVRVIVVADVGSTF
;
A
#
# COMPACT_ATOMS: atom_id res chain seq x y z
N MET A 1 7.02 -13.50 -3.79
CA MET A 1 7.11 -14.98 -3.76
C MET A 1 5.68 -15.51 -3.60
N PRO A 2 5.20 -16.49 -4.37
CA PRO A 2 3.83 -17.00 -4.22
C PRO A 2 3.68 -17.82 -2.93
N VAL A 3 2.47 -17.78 -2.33
CA VAL A 3 2.12 -18.52 -1.10
C VAL A 3 1.88 -20.00 -1.40
N PHE A 4 1.23 -20.29 -2.51
CA PHE A 4 0.90 -21.61 -3.04
C PHE A 4 1.92 -22.04 -4.09
N SER A 5 2.16 -23.35 -4.15
CA SER A 5 3.01 -23.92 -5.20
C SER A 5 2.38 -23.77 -6.59
N ARG A 6 3.19 -23.66 -7.64
CA ARG A 6 2.72 -23.60 -9.04
C ARG A 6 1.75 -24.73 -9.40
N ARG A 7 2.03 -25.96 -8.93
CA ARG A 7 1.15 -27.12 -9.15
C ARG A 7 -0.23 -26.91 -8.52
N ARG A 8 -0.28 -26.28 -7.35
CA ARG A 8 -1.55 -26.00 -6.66
C ARG A 8 -2.33 -24.90 -7.37
N LEU A 9 -1.67 -23.85 -7.84
CA LEU A 9 -2.29 -22.78 -8.62
C LEU A 9 -2.87 -23.32 -9.94
N GLN A 10 -2.13 -24.19 -10.63
CA GLN A 10 -2.64 -24.85 -11.83
C GLN A 10 -3.89 -25.68 -11.53
N GLN A 11 -3.85 -26.48 -10.47
CA GLN A 11 -5.02 -27.27 -10.05
C GLN A 11 -6.23 -26.38 -9.75
N MET A 12 -6.05 -25.25 -9.06
CA MET A 12 -7.14 -24.31 -8.78
C MET A 12 -7.74 -23.73 -10.08
N LEU A 13 -6.90 -23.37 -11.06
CA LEU A 13 -7.35 -22.88 -12.37
C LEU A 13 -8.10 -23.97 -13.15
N ASP A 14 -7.59 -25.20 -13.13
CA ASP A 14 -8.21 -26.34 -13.80
C ASP A 14 -9.60 -26.62 -13.21
N ASP A 15 -9.71 -26.64 -11.88
CA ASP A 15 -10.99 -26.85 -11.16
C ASP A 15 -12.00 -25.71 -11.44
N LEU A 16 -11.52 -24.48 -11.62
CA LEU A 16 -12.36 -23.31 -11.92
C LEU A 16 -12.66 -23.12 -13.40
N SER A 17 -12.05 -23.89 -14.30
CA SER A 17 -12.14 -23.70 -15.75
C SER A 17 -13.57 -23.71 -16.30
N ALA A 18 -14.50 -24.38 -15.62
CA ALA A 18 -15.92 -24.42 -15.99
C ALA A 18 -16.67 -23.11 -15.67
N TYR A 19 -16.14 -22.29 -14.77
CA TYR A 19 -16.76 -21.06 -14.28
C TYR A 19 -16.06 -19.78 -14.77
N LEU A 20 -14.83 -19.90 -15.28
CA LEU A 20 -14.05 -18.78 -15.80
C LEU A 20 -14.30 -18.59 -17.28
N ASP A 21 -14.57 -17.36 -17.69
CA ASP A 21 -14.47 -17.00 -19.10
C ASP A 21 -13.00 -16.88 -19.56
N GLN A 22 -12.78 -16.76 -20.86
CA GLN A 22 -11.42 -16.68 -21.42
C GLN A 22 -10.68 -15.40 -21.02
N GLU A 23 -11.39 -14.30 -20.80
CA GLU A 23 -10.77 -13.01 -20.47
C GLU A 23 -10.27 -13.05 -19.03
N LYS A 24 -11.11 -13.45 -18.09
CA LYS A 24 -10.80 -13.60 -16.67
C LYS A 24 -9.74 -14.65 -16.42
N ALA A 25 -9.81 -15.80 -17.11
CA ALA A 25 -8.77 -16.83 -17.01
C ALA A 25 -7.40 -16.29 -17.45
N ARG A 26 -7.35 -15.52 -18.54
CA ARG A 26 -6.11 -14.91 -19.02
C ARG A 26 -5.58 -13.84 -18.06
N ASP A 27 -6.45 -12.97 -17.52
CA ASP A 27 -6.08 -11.97 -16.53
C ASP A 27 -5.44 -12.61 -15.28
N LEU A 28 -6.10 -13.62 -14.72
CA LEU A 28 -5.58 -14.33 -13.55
C LEU A 28 -4.21 -14.96 -13.83
N VAL A 29 -4.05 -15.67 -14.95
CA VAL A 29 -2.75 -16.25 -15.34
C VAL A 29 -1.68 -15.17 -15.51
N GLN A 30 -2.00 -14.07 -16.19
CA GLN A 30 -1.06 -12.96 -16.41
C GLN A 30 -0.60 -12.34 -15.08
N ARG A 31 -1.52 -12.16 -14.13
CA ARG A 31 -1.20 -11.63 -12.80
C ARG A 31 -0.33 -12.60 -12.01
N LEU A 32 -0.66 -13.90 -12.02
CA LEU A 32 0.11 -14.95 -11.34
C LEU A 32 1.54 -15.11 -11.87
N GLU A 33 1.75 -14.88 -13.17
CA GLU A 33 3.07 -14.91 -13.79
C GLU A 33 3.85 -13.59 -13.65
N SER A 34 3.23 -12.55 -13.12
CA SER A 34 3.88 -11.25 -12.92
C SER A 34 5.04 -11.37 -11.92
N LYS A 35 6.17 -10.74 -12.26
CA LYS A 35 7.29 -10.60 -11.32
C LYS A 35 7.01 -9.57 -10.23
N LYS A 36 5.97 -8.74 -10.40
CA LYS A 36 5.64 -7.69 -9.45
C LYS A 36 4.73 -8.26 -8.36
N VAL A 37 5.16 -8.13 -7.11
CA VAL A 37 4.50 -8.71 -5.93
C VAL A 37 3.10 -8.11 -5.72
N ASP A 38 2.95 -6.82 -6.01
CA ASP A 38 1.70 -6.05 -5.98
C ASP A 38 0.68 -6.49 -7.04
N GLN A 39 1.05 -7.40 -7.95
CA GLN A 39 0.13 -8.02 -8.92
C GLN A 39 -0.05 -9.52 -8.68
N ALA A 40 1.06 -10.23 -8.44
CA ALA A 40 1.06 -11.67 -8.26
C ALA A 40 0.29 -12.10 -7.00
N LEU A 41 0.55 -11.47 -5.86
CA LEU A 41 -0.11 -11.86 -4.60
C LEU A 41 -1.61 -11.55 -4.61
N PRO A 42 -2.08 -10.37 -5.09
CA PRO A 42 -3.51 -10.16 -5.24
C PRO A 42 -4.18 -11.16 -6.18
N GLY A 43 -3.57 -11.49 -7.32
CA GLY A 43 -4.11 -12.50 -8.25
C GLY A 43 -4.17 -13.90 -7.63
N GLU A 44 -3.18 -14.24 -6.81
CA GLU A 44 -3.13 -15.49 -6.07
C GLU A 44 -4.23 -15.60 -5.02
N MET A 45 -4.45 -14.54 -4.22
CA MET A 45 -5.52 -14.53 -3.23
C MET A 45 -6.91 -14.59 -3.88
N GLU A 46 -7.09 -13.88 -5.00
CA GLU A 46 -8.32 -13.93 -5.77
C GLU A 46 -8.61 -15.34 -6.28
N LEU A 47 -7.64 -15.99 -6.93
CA LEU A 47 -7.79 -17.38 -7.39
C LEU A 47 -8.13 -18.33 -6.24
N ALA A 48 -7.40 -18.22 -5.13
CA ALA A 48 -7.59 -19.10 -3.98
C ALA A 48 -8.99 -18.93 -3.35
N MET A 49 -9.49 -17.69 -3.26
CA MET A 49 -10.81 -17.42 -2.71
C MET A 49 -11.94 -17.85 -3.64
N LEU A 50 -11.81 -17.61 -4.95
CA LEU A 50 -12.77 -18.11 -5.95
C LEU A 50 -12.85 -19.64 -5.90
N TRP A 51 -11.70 -20.32 -5.84
CA TRP A 51 -11.63 -21.77 -5.71
C TRP A 51 -12.23 -22.27 -4.38
N ALA A 52 -11.99 -21.57 -3.28
CA ALA A 52 -12.60 -21.93 -1.99
C ALA A 52 -14.12 -21.81 -2.02
N ILE A 53 -14.65 -20.75 -2.63
CA ILE A 53 -16.09 -20.53 -2.79
C ILE A 53 -16.70 -21.57 -3.74
N SER A 54 -16.05 -21.90 -4.86
CA SER A 54 -16.58 -22.91 -5.78
C SER A 54 -16.74 -24.29 -5.12
N ASN A 55 -15.96 -24.57 -4.07
CA ASN A 55 -16.07 -25.80 -3.29
C ASN A 55 -17.27 -25.81 -2.31
N THR A 56 -18.01 -24.71 -2.13
CA THR A 56 -19.24 -24.69 -1.32
C THR A 56 -20.48 -25.11 -2.11
N GLY A 57 -20.40 -25.13 -3.44
CA GLY A 57 -21.49 -25.55 -4.31
C GLY A 57 -21.56 -24.70 -5.58
N ASP A 58 -22.43 -23.69 -5.58
CA ASP A 58 -22.63 -22.80 -6.73
C ASP A 58 -21.69 -21.59 -6.68
N ILE A 59 -21.21 -21.19 -7.86
CA ILE A 59 -20.49 -19.94 -8.05
C ILE A 59 -20.76 -19.40 -9.45
N VAL A 60 -20.95 -18.09 -9.54
CA VAL A 60 -20.91 -17.33 -10.79
C VAL A 60 -19.83 -16.28 -10.65
N ILE A 61 -18.76 -16.41 -11.44
CA ILE A 61 -17.64 -15.46 -11.44
C ILE A 61 -17.98 -14.31 -12.39
N GLU A 62 -17.75 -13.07 -11.95
CA GLU A 62 -18.03 -11.83 -12.71
C GLU A 62 -19.39 -11.82 -13.44
N PRO A 63 -20.51 -11.97 -12.72
CA PRO A 63 -21.83 -12.17 -13.31
C PRO A 63 -22.22 -11.02 -14.26
N GLU A 64 -22.46 -11.36 -15.53
CA GLU A 64 -22.79 -10.36 -16.55
C GLU A 64 -24.10 -9.62 -16.29
N TRP A 65 -25.04 -10.28 -15.60
CA TRP A 65 -26.35 -9.76 -15.24
C TRP A 65 -26.32 -8.85 -14.01
N TRP A 66 -25.16 -8.54 -13.44
CA TRP A 66 -25.03 -7.55 -12.38
C TRP A 66 -25.50 -6.18 -12.88
N GLY A 67 -26.23 -5.45 -12.05
CA GLY A 67 -26.99 -4.24 -12.45
C GLY A 67 -26.18 -3.08 -13.02
N ASP A 68 -24.85 -3.16 -13.06
CA ASP A 68 -23.94 -2.21 -13.70
C ASP A 68 -22.62 -2.87 -14.16
N ASN A 69 -21.70 -2.07 -14.69
CA ASN A 69 -20.37 -2.54 -15.12
C ASN A 69 -19.40 -2.84 -13.95
N ARG A 70 -19.82 -2.70 -12.69
CA ARG A 70 -19.02 -2.96 -11.49
C ARG A 70 -19.41 -4.31 -10.90
N ARG A 71 -19.21 -5.34 -11.72
CA ARG A 71 -19.54 -6.72 -11.38
C ARG A 71 -18.73 -7.17 -10.16
N PRO A 72 -19.33 -7.91 -9.22
CA PRO A 72 -18.60 -8.55 -8.13
C PRO A 72 -17.65 -9.60 -8.69
N ASP A 73 -16.59 -9.90 -7.95
CA ASP A 73 -15.69 -11.00 -8.32
C ASP A 73 -16.45 -12.34 -8.39
N ALA A 74 -17.40 -12.57 -7.47
CA ALA A 74 -18.27 -13.74 -7.50
C ALA A 74 -19.64 -13.51 -6.87
N VAL A 75 -20.61 -14.35 -7.27
CA VAL A 75 -21.89 -14.54 -6.59
C VAL A 75 -22.10 -16.02 -6.29
N SER A 76 -22.67 -16.32 -5.12
CA SER A 76 -23.01 -17.68 -4.69
C SER A 76 -24.23 -17.67 -3.77
N GLU A 77 -25.07 -18.69 -3.84
CA GLU A 77 -26.20 -18.93 -2.93
C GLU A 77 -25.90 -20.00 -1.86
N THR A 78 -24.73 -20.63 -1.94
CA THR A 78 -24.31 -21.71 -1.03
C THR A 78 -23.40 -21.25 0.09
N ILE A 79 -22.78 -20.07 -0.01
CA ILE A 79 -22.01 -19.47 1.10
C ILE A 79 -22.91 -19.24 2.33
N VAL A 80 -24.10 -18.67 2.11
CA VAL A 80 -25.15 -18.53 3.12
C VAL A 80 -26.40 -19.19 2.56
N LEU A 81 -26.69 -20.41 3.02
CA LEU A 81 -27.77 -21.25 2.48
C LEU A 81 -29.08 -20.48 2.30
N GLY A 82 -29.57 -20.46 1.06
CA GLY A 82 -30.85 -19.83 0.70
C GLY A 82 -30.80 -18.30 0.60
N THR A 83 -29.60 -17.71 0.60
CA THR A 83 -29.40 -16.27 0.44
C THR A 83 -28.34 -16.02 -0.62
N GLN A 84 -28.66 -15.18 -1.60
CA GLN A 84 -27.68 -14.72 -2.58
C GLN A 84 -26.59 -13.90 -1.88
N VAL A 85 -25.33 -14.28 -2.11
CA VAL A 85 -24.15 -13.62 -1.57
C VAL A 85 -23.31 -13.09 -2.72
N ALA A 86 -23.07 -11.78 -2.75
CA ALA A 86 -22.13 -11.16 -3.66
C ALA A 86 -20.80 -10.89 -2.94
N VAL A 87 -19.71 -11.33 -3.55
CA VAL A 87 -18.37 -11.34 -2.95
C VAL A 87 -17.42 -10.46 -3.76
N GLU A 88 -16.76 -9.55 -3.05
CA GLU A 88 -15.58 -8.83 -3.52
C GLU A 88 -14.35 -9.33 -2.78
N ILE A 89 -13.30 -9.63 -3.53
CA ILE A 89 -12.01 -10.07 -3.01
C ILE A 89 -11.02 -8.91 -3.18
N ALA A 90 -10.33 -8.60 -2.09
CA ALA A 90 -9.35 -7.55 -2.05
C ALA A 90 -8.08 -8.06 -1.38
N ALA A 91 -6.93 -7.60 -1.87
CA ALA A 91 -5.66 -7.81 -1.22
C ALA A 91 -5.17 -6.48 -0.64
N ALA A 92 -4.78 -6.50 0.63
CA ALA A 92 -4.18 -5.36 1.31
C ALA A 92 -2.68 -5.62 1.52
N THR A 93 -1.84 -4.64 1.17
CA THR A 93 -0.40 -4.63 1.42
C THR A 93 -0.06 -3.55 2.46
N ASP A 94 0.83 -3.88 3.40
CA ASP A 94 1.29 -2.97 4.47
C ASP A 94 1.86 -1.64 3.96
N ASN A 95 2.43 -1.62 2.74
CA ASN A 95 3.10 -0.44 2.20
C ASN A 95 2.20 0.79 2.04
N SER A 96 0.88 0.60 2.00
CA SER A 96 -0.05 1.71 1.88
C SER A 96 -0.25 2.47 3.21
N ILE A 97 0.09 1.85 4.35
CA ILE A 97 -0.15 2.37 5.70
C ILE A 97 1.10 3.11 6.26
N SER A 98 2.24 3.00 5.58
CA SER A 98 3.51 3.53 6.09
C SER A 98 3.72 5.02 5.76
N PRO A 99 4.16 5.86 6.72
CA PRO A 99 4.61 7.23 6.46
C PRO A 99 5.84 7.34 5.54
N GLU A 100 6.40 6.20 5.11
CA GLU A 100 7.59 6.10 4.27
C GLU A 100 7.54 6.92 2.98
N GLU A 101 6.40 6.99 2.29
CA GLU A 101 6.31 7.78 1.05
C GLU A 101 6.49 9.28 1.29
N ALA A 102 5.91 9.80 2.37
CA ALA A 102 6.07 11.20 2.75
C ALA A 102 7.51 11.48 3.22
N MET A 103 8.08 10.58 4.02
CA MET A 103 9.47 10.67 4.48
C MET A 103 10.47 10.61 3.31
N ASP A 104 10.28 9.68 2.37
CA ASP A 104 11.11 9.52 1.17
C ASP A 104 11.05 10.76 0.29
N ARG A 105 9.85 11.34 0.08
CA ARG A 105 9.68 12.60 -0.67
C ARG A 105 10.47 13.76 -0.06
N VAL A 106 10.41 13.91 1.27
CA VAL A 106 11.19 14.93 1.99
C VAL A 106 12.69 14.66 1.84
N ALA A 107 13.11 13.42 2.07
CA ALA A 107 14.51 13.00 1.98
C ALA A 107 15.10 13.24 0.57
N LEU A 108 14.33 12.92 -0.49
CA LEU A 108 14.71 13.17 -1.87
C LEU A 108 14.88 14.67 -2.16
N SER A 109 13.91 15.49 -1.78
CA SER A 109 13.97 16.94 -1.99
C SER A 109 15.21 17.57 -1.35
N ILE A 110 15.53 17.17 -0.10
CA ILE A 110 16.74 17.62 0.60
C ILE A 110 18.01 17.09 -0.08
N ALA A 111 18.06 15.80 -0.42
CA ALA A 111 19.22 15.18 -1.05
C ALA A 111 19.54 15.80 -2.41
N GLU A 112 18.52 16.04 -3.25
CA GLU A 112 18.66 16.69 -4.56
C GLU A 112 19.13 18.14 -4.43
N PHE A 113 18.61 18.90 -3.46
CA PHE A 113 19.12 20.23 -3.17
C PHE A 113 20.60 20.21 -2.78
N CYS A 114 20.99 19.33 -1.87
CA CYS A 114 22.37 19.23 -1.42
C CYS A 114 23.31 18.70 -2.51
N ASN A 115 22.84 17.80 -3.37
CA ASN A 115 23.62 17.29 -4.52
C ASN A 115 23.97 18.39 -5.52
N ARG A 116 23.15 19.44 -5.64
CA ARG A 116 23.46 20.63 -6.46
C ARG A 116 24.57 21.48 -5.85
N LEU A 117 24.78 21.38 -4.53
CA LEU A 117 25.80 22.13 -3.79
C LEU A 117 27.11 21.36 -3.63
N SER A 118 27.02 20.05 -3.36
CA SER A 118 28.14 19.12 -3.24
C SER A 118 27.77 17.80 -3.89
N LYS A 119 28.43 17.51 -5.02
CA LYS A 119 28.05 16.42 -5.91
C LYS A 119 28.11 15.06 -5.19
N GLY A 120 26.97 14.39 -5.10
CA GLY A 120 26.85 13.05 -4.53
C GLY A 120 26.72 12.98 -3.02
N ALA A 121 26.76 14.11 -2.30
CA ALA A 121 26.62 14.15 -0.85
C ALA A 121 25.28 13.53 -0.38
N GLY A 122 24.20 13.76 -1.13
CA GLY A 122 22.87 13.24 -0.82
C GLY A 122 22.77 11.72 -0.80
N HIS A 123 23.64 11.01 -1.53
CA HIS A 123 23.67 9.53 -1.52
C HIS A 123 24.18 8.95 -0.20
N HIS A 124 24.71 9.78 0.68
CA HIS A 124 25.28 9.38 1.96
C HIS A 124 24.43 9.86 3.15
N PHE A 125 23.31 10.54 2.89
CA PHE A 125 22.48 11.08 3.94
C PHE A 125 21.51 10.05 4.51
N TYR A 126 21.49 10.00 5.84
CA TYR A 126 20.54 9.28 6.66
C TYR A 126 19.61 10.27 7.35
N PHE A 127 18.32 10.01 7.31
CA PHE A 127 17.27 10.92 7.75
C PHE A 127 16.52 10.31 8.93
N ARG A 128 16.40 11.08 10.01
CA ARG A 128 15.61 10.73 11.19
C ARG A 128 14.46 11.71 11.33
N PHE A 129 13.24 11.21 11.14
CA PHE A 129 12.03 12.01 11.23
C PHE A 129 11.48 12.03 12.66
N GLY A 130 11.03 13.22 13.04
CA GLY A 130 10.37 13.46 14.31
C GLY A 130 8.89 13.09 14.22
N GLU A 131 8.22 13.17 15.35
CA GLU A 131 6.82 12.81 15.48
C GLU A 131 6.09 13.82 16.36
N THR A 132 4.78 13.86 16.21
CA THR A 132 3.90 14.64 17.08
C THR A 132 2.63 13.87 17.40
N THR A 133 1.93 14.30 18.44
CA THR A 133 0.61 13.77 18.79
C THR A 133 -0.45 14.76 18.34
N LYS A 134 -1.33 14.34 17.44
CA LYS A 134 -2.50 15.12 17.01
C LYS A 134 -3.74 14.60 17.75
N ARG A 135 -4.64 15.52 18.10
CA ARG A 135 -5.92 15.22 18.72
C ARG A 135 -7.04 15.47 17.72
N LEU A 136 -7.81 14.43 17.41
CA LEU A 136 -9.04 14.53 16.61
C LEU A 136 -10.16 13.86 17.38
N GLU A 137 -11.30 14.55 17.52
CA GLU A 137 -12.54 13.99 18.10
C GLU A 137 -12.34 13.28 19.46
N GLY A 138 -11.51 13.87 20.33
CA GLY A 138 -11.22 13.32 21.66
C GLY A 138 -10.22 12.14 21.67
N ARG A 139 -9.73 11.70 20.52
CA ARG A 139 -8.69 10.66 20.39
C ARG A 139 -7.33 11.30 20.11
N SER A 140 -6.27 10.74 20.67
CA SER A 140 -4.88 11.14 20.41
C SER A 140 -4.22 10.11 19.51
N PHE A 141 -3.58 10.54 18.44
CA PHE A 141 -2.78 9.67 17.56
C PHE A 141 -1.42 10.31 17.29
N ARG A 142 -0.39 9.47 17.17
CA ARG A 142 0.94 9.91 16.77
C ARG A 142 1.01 9.98 15.25
N GLN A 143 1.73 10.96 14.72
CA GLN A 143 1.98 11.12 13.30
C GLN A 143 3.44 11.54 13.09
N VAL A 144 4.03 11.13 11.96
CA VAL A 144 5.36 11.60 11.56
C VAL A 144 5.29 13.09 11.19
N LEU A 145 6.36 13.83 11.46
CA LEU A 145 6.54 15.21 11.00
C LEU A 145 7.22 15.23 9.62
N ALA A 146 6.49 14.74 8.61
CA ALA A 146 6.87 14.76 7.21
C ALA A 146 5.66 15.19 6.36
N PRO A 147 5.61 16.43 5.86
CA PRO A 147 4.46 16.90 5.10
C PRO A 147 4.41 16.23 3.73
N SER A 148 3.22 15.78 3.31
CA SER A 148 3.05 15.07 2.04
C SER A 148 3.28 15.99 0.83
N ASP A 149 3.00 17.27 0.95
CA ASP A 149 3.19 18.32 -0.06
C ASP A 149 4.50 19.09 0.13
N PHE A 150 5.50 18.50 0.80
CA PHE A 150 6.74 19.17 1.15
C PHE A 150 7.41 19.86 -0.06
N GLN A 151 7.64 21.16 0.11
CA GLN A 151 8.51 21.96 -0.75
C GLN A 151 9.61 22.56 0.10
N LEU A 152 10.84 22.51 -0.40
CA LEU A 152 11.97 23.07 0.31
C LEU A 152 11.85 24.60 0.35
N SER A 153 11.63 25.15 1.54
CA SER A 153 11.56 26.60 1.74
C SER A 153 12.92 27.28 1.49
N GLU A 154 12.89 28.59 1.22
CA GLU A 154 14.13 29.36 1.08
C GLU A 154 14.97 29.32 2.37
N GLU A 155 14.32 29.29 3.53
CA GLU A 155 14.99 29.30 4.83
C GLU A 155 15.72 27.98 5.09
N LEU A 156 15.05 26.84 4.88
CA LEU A 156 15.72 25.54 4.94
C LEU A 156 16.84 25.44 3.90
N GLY A 157 16.62 25.98 2.69
CA GLY A 157 17.62 26.04 1.64
C GLY A 157 18.87 26.82 2.04
N LYS A 158 18.74 27.93 2.77
CA LYS A 158 19.90 28.68 3.31
C LYS A 158 20.67 27.86 4.33
N ARG A 159 19.98 27.26 5.31
CA ARG A 159 20.60 26.44 6.36
C ARG A 159 21.33 25.23 5.78
N LEU A 160 20.72 24.53 4.81
CA LEU A 160 21.36 23.44 4.08
C LEU A 160 22.58 23.92 3.31
N ARG A 161 22.50 25.11 2.70
CA ARG A 161 23.63 25.66 1.94
C ARG A 161 24.82 25.96 2.82
N GLU A 162 24.62 26.53 4.00
CA GLU A 162 25.69 26.76 4.98
C GLU A 162 26.30 25.44 5.44
N TRP A 163 25.46 24.47 5.82
CA TRP A 163 25.90 23.16 6.30
C TRP A 163 26.67 22.34 5.24
N VAL A 164 26.28 22.46 3.97
CA VAL A 164 26.95 21.74 2.87
C VAL A 164 28.21 22.45 2.38
N ARG A 165 28.21 23.79 2.26
CA ARG A 165 29.34 24.55 1.71
C ARG A 165 30.58 24.53 2.60
N GLU A 166 30.38 24.49 3.91
CA GLU A 166 31.48 24.41 4.87
C GLU A 166 31.96 22.97 5.11
N ASP A 167 31.47 22.00 4.32
CA ASP A 167 31.73 20.56 4.49
C ASP A 167 31.33 20.01 5.88
N ARG A 168 30.58 20.79 6.67
CA ARG A 168 30.15 20.46 8.04
C ARG A 168 29.31 19.20 8.10
N PHE A 169 28.62 18.86 7.02
CA PHE A 169 27.87 17.62 6.91
C PHE A 169 28.71 16.36 7.18
N LYS A 170 30.04 16.39 6.97
CA LYS A 170 30.92 15.24 7.24
C LYS A 170 31.16 14.98 8.73
N SER A 171 30.97 16.00 9.58
CA SER A 171 31.27 15.93 11.02
C SER A 171 30.07 16.22 11.92
N GLU A 172 29.05 16.90 11.40
CA GLU A 172 27.92 17.41 12.16
C GLU A 172 26.60 17.01 11.53
N LYS A 173 25.60 16.81 12.37
CA LYS A 173 24.20 16.64 11.95
C LYS A 173 23.53 18.00 11.81
N ILE A 174 22.49 18.06 10.99
CA ILE A 174 21.59 19.23 10.94
C ILE A 174 20.16 18.82 11.26
N THR A 175 19.51 19.58 12.13
CA THR A 175 18.06 19.46 12.36
C THR A 175 17.32 20.53 11.58
N LEU A 176 16.47 20.11 10.64
CA LEU A 176 15.57 20.96 9.88
C LEU A 176 14.18 20.87 10.52
N SER A 177 13.59 22.03 10.82
CA SER A 177 12.30 22.10 11.48
C SER A 177 11.49 23.28 10.96
N GLU A 178 10.26 23.01 10.56
CA GLU A 178 9.25 23.98 10.12
C GLU A 178 7.86 23.46 10.53
N PRO A 179 6.78 24.26 10.45
CA PRO A 179 5.44 23.75 10.72
C PRO A 179 5.14 22.47 9.92
N GLY A 180 4.93 21.36 10.63
CA GLY A 180 4.66 20.04 10.03
C GLY A 180 5.91 19.23 9.63
N LEU A 181 7.12 19.79 9.75
CA LEU A 181 8.37 19.12 9.43
C LEU A 181 9.32 19.10 10.64
N TRP A 182 9.89 17.93 10.93
CA TRP A 182 11.08 17.81 11.74
C TRP A 182 11.92 16.65 11.23
N VAL A 183 13.15 16.93 10.80
CA VAL A 183 14.06 15.91 10.30
C VAL A 183 15.49 16.24 10.71
N GLU A 184 16.18 15.27 11.30
CA GLU A 184 17.62 15.28 11.50
C GLU A 184 18.30 14.59 10.31
N VAL A 185 19.30 15.24 9.72
CA VAL A 185 20.09 14.72 8.61
C VAL A 185 21.51 14.48 9.07
N GLU A 186 22.01 13.28 8.81
CA GLU A 186 23.36 12.84 9.15
C GLU A 186 24.05 12.27 7.90
N TRP A 187 25.32 12.61 7.67
CA TRP A 187 26.12 11.97 6.64
C TRP A 187 26.76 10.67 7.15
N LYS A 188 26.78 9.65 6.31
CA LYS A 188 27.44 8.37 6.56
C LYS A 188 28.60 8.16 5.61
N SER A 189 29.66 7.50 6.09
CA SER A 189 30.84 7.17 5.27
C SER A 189 30.54 6.22 4.11
N TYR A 190 29.40 5.54 4.14
CA TYR A 190 28.93 4.63 3.11
C TYR A 190 27.66 5.15 2.46
N ARG A 191 27.48 4.77 1.18
CA ARG A 191 26.29 5.09 0.40
C ARG A 191 25.06 4.45 1.04
N GLN A 192 24.02 5.24 1.20
CA GLN A 192 22.74 4.81 1.72
C GLN A 192 21.85 4.24 0.61
N ILE A 193 21.09 3.20 0.94
CA ILE A 193 20.08 2.60 0.06
C ILE A 193 18.76 3.33 0.32
N ARG A 194 18.06 3.73 -0.75
CA ARG A 194 16.74 4.37 -0.66
C ARG A 194 15.78 3.48 0.15
N TYR A 195 14.89 4.09 0.93
CA TYR A 195 14.00 3.45 1.90
C TYR A 195 14.69 2.84 3.14
N HIS A 196 15.98 2.53 3.08
CA HIS A 196 16.77 2.17 4.28
C HIS A 196 17.50 3.36 4.91
N ASN A 197 17.41 4.53 4.28
CA ASN A 197 18.06 5.76 4.70
C ASN A 197 17.13 6.71 5.46
N ILE A 198 15.90 6.29 5.75
CA ILE A 198 14.88 7.02 6.47
C ILE A 198 14.47 6.23 7.71
N TRP A 199 14.23 6.91 8.83
CA TRP A 199 13.83 6.28 10.08
C TRP A 199 12.94 7.19 10.93
N THR A 200 12.02 6.58 11.66
CA THR A 200 11.17 7.24 12.68
C THR A 200 10.98 6.28 13.86
N SER A 201 10.67 6.79 15.05
CA SER A 201 10.32 5.95 16.21
C SER A 201 8.84 5.55 16.24
N LEU A 202 8.11 5.91 15.19
CA LEU A 202 6.70 5.64 15.02
C LEU A 202 6.55 4.18 14.58
N PRO A 203 5.90 3.31 15.37
CA PRO A 203 5.61 1.95 14.91
C PRO A 203 4.62 2.03 13.74
N PRO A 204 4.71 1.19 12.70
CA PRO A 204 3.73 1.16 11.61
C PRO A 204 2.33 0.88 12.18
N GLN A 205 1.38 1.79 11.98
CA GLN A 205 0.00 1.61 12.44
C GLN A 205 -0.99 2.22 11.43
N ALA A 206 -2.21 1.67 11.37
CA ALA A 206 -3.34 2.35 10.76
C ALA A 206 -3.90 3.38 11.77
N TYR A 207 -3.50 4.66 11.66
CA TYR A 207 -3.79 5.68 12.68
C TYR A 207 -5.20 6.27 12.65
N SER A 208 -6.04 5.88 11.68
CA SER A 208 -7.42 6.32 11.58
C SER A 208 -8.28 5.15 11.14
N LEU A 209 -9.49 5.02 11.70
CA LEU A 209 -10.46 4.01 11.26
C LEU A 209 -10.97 4.31 9.83
N GLU A 210 -10.98 5.58 9.43
CA GLU A 210 -11.57 6.05 8.17
C GLU A 210 -10.54 6.64 7.19
N GLU A 211 -9.44 7.22 7.71
CA GLU A 211 -8.36 7.76 6.91
C GLU A 211 -7.20 6.77 6.85
N ASN A 212 -7.49 5.56 6.37
CA ASN A 212 -6.47 4.55 6.12
C ASN A 212 -6.74 3.81 4.80
N PRO A 213 -5.70 3.26 4.17
CA PRO A 213 -5.83 2.54 2.90
C PRO A 213 -6.77 1.35 2.93
N LEU A 214 -6.83 0.62 4.05
CA LEU A 214 -7.76 -0.50 4.21
C LEU A 214 -9.21 0.01 4.19
N PHE A 215 -9.52 1.11 4.89
CA PHE A 215 -10.85 1.73 4.83
C PHE A 215 -11.16 2.26 3.42
N ALA A 216 -10.20 2.92 2.76
CA ALA A 216 -10.38 3.38 1.39
C ALA A 216 -10.65 2.20 0.43
N LEU A 217 -9.92 1.08 0.59
CA LEU A 217 -10.12 -0.16 -0.15
C LEU A 217 -11.49 -0.76 0.12
N LEU A 218 -11.87 -0.93 1.38
CA LEU A 218 -13.17 -1.44 1.80
C LEU A 218 -14.31 -0.58 1.25
N ARG A 219 -14.19 0.75 1.30
CA ARG A 219 -15.18 1.68 0.75
C ARG A 219 -15.34 1.52 -0.75
N ARG A 220 -14.23 1.46 -1.51
CA ARG A 220 -14.29 1.21 -2.96
C ARG A 220 -14.96 -0.13 -3.29
N LYS A 221 -14.60 -1.21 -2.58
CA LYS A 221 -15.21 -2.53 -2.79
C LYS A 221 -16.70 -2.55 -2.40
N ALA A 222 -17.06 -1.87 -1.31
CA ALA A 222 -18.47 -1.70 -0.92
C ALA A 222 -19.28 -0.93 -1.98
N ASP A 223 -18.68 0.08 -2.61
CA ASP A 223 -19.30 0.83 -3.70
C ASP A 223 -19.49 -0.01 -4.98
N GLN A 224 -18.66 -1.04 -5.23
CA GLN A 224 -18.87 -2.00 -6.34
C GLN A 224 -20.08 -2.89 -6.09
N LEU A 225 -20.29 -3.32 -4.84
CA LEU A 225 -21.44 -4.14 -4.44
C LEU A 225 -22.75 -3.34 -4.30
N ARG A 226 -22.78 -2.07 -4.70
CA ARG A 226 -23.94 -1.20 -4.49
C ARG A 226 -25.14 -1.56 -5.36
N ALA A 227 -24.91 -2.14 -6.54
CA ALA A 227 -25.95 -2.56 -7.47
C ALA A 227 -26.63 -3.89 -7.10
N ALA A 228 -26.27 -4.48 -5.94
CA ALA A 228 -26.87 -5.72 -5.46
C ALA A 228 -28.39 -5.59 -5.28
N THR A 229 -29.12 -6.63 -5.68
CA THR A 229 -30.57 -6.73 -5.49
C THR A 229 -30.95 -6.77 -4.01
N THR A 230 -32.14 -6.29 -3.67
CA THR A 230 -32.66 -6.34 -2.30
C THR A 230 -32.67 -7.77 -1.77
N GLY A 231 -32.10 -7.98 -0.59
CA GLY A 231 -31.96 -9.31 0.03
C GLY A 231 -30.62 -9.98 -0.21
N THR A 232 -29.79 -9.47 -1.13
CA THR A 232 -28.42 -9.97 -1.33
C THR A 232 -27.52 -9.57 -0.17
N VAL A 233 -26.81 -10.54 0.39
CA VAL A 233 -25.73 -10.32 1.36
C VAL A 233 -24.47 -9.90 0.61
N ARG A 234 -23.85 -8.81 1.05
CA ARG A 234 -22.64 -8.24 0.44
C ARG A 234 -21.46 -8.55 1.32
N VAL A 235 -20.48 -9.29 0.80
CA VAL A 235 -19.30 -9.73 1.53
C VAL A 235 -18.06 -9.16 0.85
N ILE A 236 -17.16 -8.62 1.66
CA ILE A 236 -15.83 -8.22 1.21
C ILE A 236 -14.84 -9.12 1.96
N VAL A 237 -14.06 -9.90 1.21
CA VAL A 237 -12.96 -10.69 1.74
C VAL A 237 -11.67 -9.90 1.53
N VAL A 238 -11.01 -9.55 2.63
CA VAL A 238 -9.70 -8.90 2.57
C VAL A 238 -8.62 -9.91 2.94
N ALA A 239 -7.75 -10.21 1.99
CA ALA A 239 -6.55 -10.99 2.21
C ALA A 239 -5.38 -10.04 2.54
N ASP A 240 -4.68 -10.33 3.64
CA ASP A 240 -3.40 -9.72 3.92
C ASP A 240 -2.32 -10.44 3.09
N VAL A 241 -1.69 -9.70 2.19
CA VAL A 241 -0.63 -10.22 1.31
C VAL A 241 0.78 -9.77 1.77
N GLY A 242 0.89 -9.17 2.96
CA GLY A 242 2.15 -8.88 3.63
C GLY A 242 2.91 -7.65 3.14
N SER A 243 4.06 -7.42 3.76
CA SER A 243 4.99 -6.32 3.47
C SER A 243 5.87 -6.64 2.27
N THR A 244 5.87 -5.74 1.28
CA THR A 244 6.83 -5.76 0.16
C THR A 244 8.19 -5.31 0.67
N PHE A 245 9.04 -6.27 1.03
CA PHE A 245 10.49 -6.08 1.20
C PHE A 245 11.23 -6.18 -0.14
#